data_AF-A0A5S5DJ37-F1
#
_entry.id   AF-A0A5S5DJ37-F1
#
_cell.length_a   1.000
_cell.length_b   1.000
_cell.length_c   1.000
_cell.angle_alpha   90.00
_cell.angle_beta   90.00
_cell.angle_gamma   90.00
#
_symmetry.space_group_name_H-M   'P 1'
#
loop_
_entity.id
_entity.type
_entity.pdbx_description
1 polymer ?
#
loop_
_entity_poly.entity_id
_entity_poly.type
_entity_poly.pdbx_seq_one_letter_code
_entity_poly.pdbx_strand_id
1 'polypeptide(L)'
;MSVNNILQDKRRWTTFQLIAFRISFVFFIIISIPNNPLWYKHVFAIDWLNLDYRDLYDICRFGSGVNWFGRTTFGHHLQGYSIWVNTLFFSVAAGVLWTAFLKLRKRERYEYDKLFYWLNVIVRYRAGLGIIGFGFTKLFPVQMPYPSLGILDTDYGDLTAQKIFWLSFGIVPWYQVFAGILEVGAGTLLFFRKTVPIGAALLVGALGAIVVVNFAYDGGVHVYSSYFVLLSLFLLIPYYRPFYDLFVREIPAKVSLYLPEFNPAFHYFSVGLKAAALFIFVGVFSYLQYIDFRYDPYKQPSSAGVQELRGQYNVTEFKLNGETRPFNPYDTIRWQSATFEKWSTLTFRINKPLRLDLSNGGGDPKRDVNRTFELSGVAGGQRAFHYYADTDNQMLYLEDKYKLFPDPRNVTAGEGGDRGVRNYLADRRLNDESPAISLEEWMPDSVRHKFADEVNDVHPKARTTRRIREFAKADELAKKETRKRFVVNYAVYDNGNKVILRGVDENRDSLYVVLDRVVKDYKLAPGKLVAGQYD
;
A
#
# COMPACT_ATOMS: atom_id res chain seq x y z
N MET A 1 -40.20 3.77 50.77
CA MET A 1 -39.70 5.12 51.09
C MET A 1 -39.16 5.75 49.82
N SER A 2 -39.50 7.01 49.66
CA SER A 2 -39.29 7.88 48.51
C SER A 2 -37.84 7.90 47.98
N VAL A 3 -37.74 7.75 46.65
CA VAL A 3 -36.95 8.57 45.71
C VAL A 3 -36.02 9.58 46.39
N ASN A 4 -34.72 9.29 46.36
CA ASN A 4 -33.70 10.33 46.24
C ASN A 4 -33.10 10.20 44.83
N ASN A 5 -33.78 10.81 43.87
CA ASN A 5 -33.15 11.33 42.66
C ASN A 5 -32.08 12.31 43.11
N ILE A 6 -30.87 11.82 43.34
CA ILE A 6 -29.68 12.67 43.29
C ILE A 6 -29.64 13.13 41.84
N LEU A 7 -30.14 14.35 41.61
CA LEU A 7 -29.88 15.11 40.40
C LEU A 7 -28.38 15.00 40.16
N GLN A 8 -27.98 14.17 39.19
CA GLN A 8 -26.67 14.29 38.59
C GLN A 8 -26.60 15.75 38.15
N ASP A 9 -25.80 16.55 38.84
CA ASP A 9 -25.55 17.92 38.48
C ASP A 9 -25.09 17.89 37.03
N LYS A 10 -25.98 18.30 36.11
CA LYS A 10 -25.75 18.16 34.67
C LYS A 10 -24.59 19.07 34.34
N ARG A 11 -23.40 18.48 34.26
CA ARG A 11 -22.13 19.17 33.99
C ARG A 11 -22.31 20.07 32.77
N ARG A 12 -22.45 21.37 33.01
CA ARG A 12 -22.59 22.36 31.93
C ARG A 12 -21.25 22.55 31.25
N TRP A 13 -21.26 22.48 29.94
CA TRP A 13 -20.09 22.76 29.14
C TRP A 13 -19.89 24.28 29.04
N THR A 14 -18.63 24.72 29.02
CA THR A 14 -18.32 26.13 28.78
C THR A 14 -18.67 26.51 27.34
N THR A 15 -18.88 27.80 27.06
CA THR A 15 -19.13 28.29 25.69
C THR A 15 -18.05 27.84 24.72
N PHE A 16 -16.78 27.85 25.16
CA PHE A 16 -15.66 27.35 24.38
C PHE A 16 -15.80 25.85 24.07
N GLN A 17 -16.14 25.01 25.06
CA GLN A 17 -16.34 23.57 24.85
C GLN A 17 -17.47 23.29 23.86
N LEU A 18 -18.58 24.05 23.92
CA LEU A 18 -19.69 23.91 22.97
C LEU A 18 -19.27 24.25 21.54
N ILE A 19 -18.52 25.35 21.34
CA ILE A 19 -18.04 25.77 20.01
C ILE A 19 -16.99 24.79 19.48
N ALA A 20 -15.97 24.48 20.31
CA ALA A 20 -14.91 23.54 19.95
C ALA A 20 -15.50 22.18 19.55
N PHE A 21 -16.47 21.68 20.32
CA PHE A 21 -17.15 20.43 19.97
C PHE A 21 -17.89 20.49 18.64
N ARG A 22 -18.64 21.56 18.35
CA ARG A 22 -19.36 21.66 17.06
C ARG A 22 -18.38 21.62 15.88
N ILE A 23 -17.25 22.31 15.99
CA ILE A 23 -16.18 22.31 14.98
C ILE A 23 -15.56 20.91 14.87
N SER A 24 -15.12 20.34 16.00
CA SER A 24 -14.51 19.01 16.05
C SER A 24 -15.46 17.92 15.57
N PHE A 25 -16.75 18.02 15.88
CA PHE A 25 -17.77 17.06 15.44
C PHE A 25 -17.86 17.02 13.92
N VAL A 26 -17.97 18.18 13.27
CA VAL A 26 -17.98 18.25 11.80
C VAL A 26 -16.68 17.71 11.22
N PHE A 27 -15.53 18.15 11.76
CA PHE A 27 -14.21 17.72 11.31
C PHE A 27 -14.01 16.21 11.41
N PHE A 28 -14.21 15.62 12.59
CA PHE A 28 -13.98 14.20 12.82
C PHE A 28 -14.98 13.31 12.09
N ILE A 29 -16.24 13.75 11.89
CA ILE A 29 -17.20 13.02 11.05
C ILE A 29 -16.72 12.97 9.61
N ILE A 30 -16.33 14.12 9.04
CA ILE A 30 -15.87 14.22 7.65
C ILE A 30 -14.67 13.32 7.39
N ILE A 31 -13.69 13.34 8.28
CA ILE A 31 -12.46 12.56 8.06
C ILE A 31 -12.65 11.08 8.42
N SER A 32 -13.71 10.70 9.14
CA SER A 32 -13.92 9.32 9.61
C SER A 32 -14.97 8.53 8.81
N ILE A 33 -15.73 9.20 7.95
CA ILE A 33 -16.75 8.57 7.09
C ILE A 33 -16.35 8.75 5.62
N PRO A 34 -16.41 7.70 4.78
CA PRO A 34 -16.10 7.82 3.36
C PRO A 34 -16.99 8.85 2.69
N ASN A 35 -16.38 9.82 2.01
CA ASN A 35 -17.08 10.89 1.28
C ASN A 35 -16.98 10.75 -0.24
N ASN A 36 -16.41 9.63 -0.73
CA ASN A 36 -16.27 9.34 -2.14
C ASN A 36 -17.33 8.30 -2.58
N PRO A 37 -18.22 8.62 -3.54
CA PRO A 37 -19.19 7.66 -4.07
C PRO A 37 -18.57 6.37 -4.60
N LEU A 38 -17.33 6.42 -5.12
CA LEU A 38 -16.62 5.24 -5.61
C LEU A 38 -16.34 4.21 -4.52
N TRP A 39 -16.15 4.65 -3.27
CA TRP A 39 -15.96 3.75 -2.13
C TRP A 39 -17.23 2.93 -1.88
N TYR A 40 -18.40 3.56 -1.88
CA TYR A 40 -19.68 2.87 -1.71
C TYR A 40 -19.97 1.94 -2.88
N LYS A 41 -19.71 2.37 -4.11
CA LYS A 41 -19.82 1.52 -5.30
C LYS A 41 -18.94 0.28 -5.18
N HIS A 42 -17.72 0.42 -4.66
CA HIS A 42 -16.84 -0.71 -4.40
C HIS A 42 -17.47 -1.66 -3.37
N VAL A 43 -17.88 -1.17 -2.19
CA VAL A 43 -18.48 -1.98 -1.12
C VAL A 43 -19.68 -2.79 -1.62
N PHE A 44 -20.57 -2.18 -2.40
CA PHE A 44 -21.75 -2.87 -2.95
C PHE A 44 -21.43 -3.84 -4.09
N ALA A 45 -20.27 -3.72 -4.74
CA ALA A 45 -19.82 -4.59 -5.82
C ALA A 45 -18.92 -5.75 -5.33
N ILE A 46 -18.66 -5.85 -4.01
CA ILE A 46 -17.89 -6.95 -3.43
C ILE A 46 -18.70 -8.24 -3.48
N ASP A 47 -18.09 -9.29 -3.99
CA ASP A 47 -18.56 -10.65 -3.89
C ASP A 47 -18.08 -11.26 -2.56
N TRP A 48 -18.96 -11.25 -1.56
CA TRP A 48 -18.66 -11.70 -0.19
C TRP A 48 -18.40 -13.21 -0.08
N LEU A 49 -18.71 -13.99 -1.12
CA LEU A 49 -18.46 -15.44 -1.14
C LEU A 49 -17.08 -15.79 -1.68
N ASN A 50 -16.44 -14.89 -2.43
CA ASN A 50 -15.12 -15.10 -3.04
C ASN A 50 -14.25 -13.84 -2.96
N LEU A 51 -13.97 -13.43 -1.72
CA LEU A 51 -13.26 -12.21 -1.36
C LEU A 51 -11.77 -12.24 -1.72
N ASP A 52 -11.24 -11.07 -2.08
CA ASP A 52 -9.82 -10.77 -2.06
C ASP A 52 -9.44 -9.95 -0.83
N TYR A 53 -8.21 -10.10 -0.31
CA TYR A 53 -7.78 -9.28 0.82
C TYR A 53 -7.87 -7.78 0.48
N ARG A 54 -7.63 -7.40 -0.79
CA ARG A 54 -7.72 -6.00 -1.24
C ARG A 54 -9.12 -5.44 -1.13
N ASP A 55 -10.16 -6.27 -1.21
CA ASP A 55 -11.54 -5.81 -1.03
C ASP A 55 -11.75 -5.30 0.42
N LEU A 56 -11.28 -6.05 1.42
CA LEU A 56 -11.33 -5.58 2.82
C LEU A 56 -10.32 -4.45 3.09
N TYR A 57 -9.15 -4.49 2.45
CA TYR A 57 -8.15 -3.43 2.56
C TYR A 57 -8.67 -2.09 2.05
N ASP A 58 -9.36 -2.07 0.90
CA ASP A 58 -9.94 -0.87 0.30
C ASP A 58 -11.11 -0.31 1.15
N ILE A 59 -11.86 -1.16 1.84
CA ILE A 59 -12.85 -0.72 2.84
C ILE A 59 -12.16 0.05 3.97
N CYS A 60 -11.03 -0.45 4.48
CA CYS A 60 -10.29 0.17 5.57
C CYS A 60 -9.49 1.43 5.16
N ARG A 61 -9.09 1.48 3.89
CA ARG A 61 -8.22 2.52 3.32
C ARG A 61 -9.03 3.47 2.45
N PHE A 62 -9.65 4.47 3.07
CA PHE A 62 -10.26 5.60 2.35
C PHE A 62 -9.76 6.95 2.86
N GLY A 63 -10.00 7.99 2.05
CA GLY A 63 -9.47 9.33 2.24
C GLY A 63 -9.80 9.99 3.58
N SER A 64 -8.93 10.90 3.98
CA SER A 64 -8.90 11.55 5.30
C SER A 64 -9.50 12.97 5.30
N GLY A 65 -10.43 13.29 4.40
CA GLY A 65 -11.05 14.62 4.36
C GLY A 65 -11.73 14.94 3.03
N VAL A 66 -12.23 16.17 2.91
CA VAL A 66 -12.95 16.64 1.72
C VAL A 66 -11.96 17.18 0.69
N ASN A 67 -11.98 16.62 -0.51
CA ASN A 67 -11.20 17.08 -1.65
C ASN A 67 -11.98 17.99 -2.63
N TRP A 68 -13.22 18.38 -2.29
CA TRP A 68 -14.06 19.29 -3.10
C TRP A 68 -13.41 20.65 -3.35
N PHE A 69 -12.59 21.13 -2.41
CA PHE A 69 -11.88 22.41 -2.49
C PHE A 69 -10.53 22.30 -3.21
N GLY A 70 -10.26 21.17 -3.87
CA GLY A 70 -8.96 20.86 -4.44
C GLY A 70 -7.97 20.31 -3.42
N ARG A 71 -6.73 20.11 -3.89
CA ARG A 71 -5.62 19.50 -3.13
C ARG A 71 -4.54 20.51 -2.73
N THR A 72 -4.86 21.79 -2.82
CA THR A 72 -4.00 22.90 -2.43
C THR A 72 -4.73 23.80 -1.44
N THR A 73 -3.96 24.49 -0.62
CA THR A 73 -4.44 25.54 0.27
C THR A 73 -3.59 26.77 -0.05
N PHE A 74 -4.22 27.85 -0.51
CA PHE A 74 -3.51 29.05 -0.99
C PHE A 74 -2.41 28.74 -2.03
N GLY A 75 -2.66 27.77 -2.92
CA GLY A 75 -1.70 27.36 -3.95
C GLY A 75 -0.65 26.32 -3.53
N HIS A 76 -0.53 25.99 -2.24
CA HIS A 76 0.46 25.02 -1.74
C HIS A 76 -0.17 23.67 -1.38
N HIS A 77 0.53 22.56 -1.66
CA HIS A 77 0.10 21.20 -1.30
C HIS A 77 0.37 20.80 0.16
N LEU A 78 1.19 21.57 0.88
CA LEU A 78 1.54 21.36 2.30
C LEU A 78 1.94 19.91 2.62
N GLN A 79 2.83 19.31 1.81
CA GLN A 79 3.23 17.91 1.94
C GLN A 79 2.02 16.93 2.00
N GLY A 80 0.93 17.26 1.32
CA GLY A 80 -0.31 16.46 1.31
C GLY A 80 -1.31 16.80 2.42
N TYR A 81 -0.97 17.65 3.40
CA TYR A 81 -1.88 18.03 4.49
C TYR A 81 -2.93 19.08 4.12
N SER A 82 -2.87 19.67 2.92
CA SER A 82 -3.84 20.69 2.48
C SER A 82 -5.30 20.24 2.59
N ILE A 83 -5.59 18.95 2.35
CA ILE A 83 -6.94 18.41 2.48
C ILE A 83 -7.46 18.54 3.92
N TRP A 84 -6.60 18.35 4.92
CA TRP A 84 -6.99 18.49 6.32
C TRP A 84 -7.17 19.96 6.71
N VAL A 85 -6.31 20.84 6.23
CA VAL A 85 -6.43 22.28 6.46
C VAL A 85 -7.72 22.81 5.84
N ASN A 86 -8.02 22.43 4.60
CA ASN A 86 -9.27 22.78 3.92
C ASN A 86 -10.49 22.21 4.68
N THR A 87 -10.39 20.96 5.14
CA THR A 87 -11.43 20.32 5.95
C THR A 87 -11.63 21.04 7.30
N LEU A 88 -10.55 21.52 7.92
CA LEU A 88 -10.61 22.29 9.16
C LEU A 88 -11.28 23.66 8.93
N PHE A 89 -10.90 24.40 7.89
CA PHE A 89 -11.57 25.67 7.55
C PHE A 89 -13.06 25.49 7.30
N PHE A 90 -13.42 24.46 6.54
CA PHE A 90 -14.82 24.10 6.33
C PHE A 90 -15.53 23.78 7.66
N SER A 91 -14.89 23.00 8.53
CA SER A 91 -15.46 22.61 9.83
C SER A 91 -15.61 23.79 10.78
N VAL A 92 -14.70 24.77 10.74
CA VAL A 92 -14.79 26.03 11.48
C VAL A 92 -16.01 26.82 11.00
N ALA A 93 -16.14 27.02 9.68
CA ALA A 93 -17.30 27.71 9.10
C ALA A 93 -18.62 27.02 9.48
N ALA A 94 -18.69 25.69 9.32
CA ALA A 94 -19.86 24.91 9.68
C ALA A 94 -20.19 24.96 11.18
N GLY A 95 -19.18 24.90 12.05
CA GLY A 95 -19.37 25.01 13.51
C GLY A 95 -19.84 26.39 13.98
N VAL A 96 -19.36 27.46 13.31
CA VAL A 96 -19.85 28.83 13.53
C VAL A 96 -21.30 28.97 13.07
N LEU A 97 -21.63 28.49 11.88
CA LEU A 97 -23.00 28.49 11.36
C LEU A 97 -23.96 27.69 12.27
N TRP A 98 -23.53 26.53 12.75
CA TRP A 98 -24.29 25.73 13.72
C TRP A 98 -24.53 26.52 15.02
N THR A 99 -23.49 27.18 15.54
CA THR A 99 -23.61 28.01 16.74
C THR A 99 -24.57 29.19 16.54
N ALA A 100 -24.44 29.91 15.42
CA ALA A 100 -25.30 31.03 15.07
C ALA A 100 -26.76 30.58 14.92
N PHE A 101 -27.01 29.48 14.21
CA PHE A 101 -28.35 28.92 14.01
C PHE A 101 -29.05 28.59 15.34
N LEU A 102 -28.34 27.96 16.30
CA LEU A 102 -28.93 27.63 17.60
C LEU A 102 -29.22 28.86 18.45
N LYS A 103 -28.34 29.87 18.39
CA LYS A 103 -28.57 31.18 19.04
C LYS A 103 -29.81 31.86 18.47
N LEU A 104 -29.92 31.95 17.14
CA LEU A 104 -31.06 32.55 16.46
C LEU A 104 -32.38 31.84 16.78
N ARG A 105 -32.36 30.49 16.88
CA ARG A 105 -33.53 29.68 17.24
C ARG A 105 -33.81 29.64 18.74
N LYS A 106 -32.98 30.26 19.60
CA LYS A 106 -33.06 30.17 21.07
C LYS A 106 -33.13 28.73 21.57
N ARG A 107 -32.41 27.80 20.91
CA ARG A 107 -32.37 26.36 21.20
C ARG A 107 -30.97 25.91 21.63
N GLU A 108 -30.31 26.74 22.44
CA GLU A 108 -28.96 26.42 22.92
C GLU A 108 -28.97 25.15 23.77
N ARG A 109 -27.93 24.33 23.61
CA ARG A 109 -27.71 23.10 24.37
C ARG A 109 -26.66 23.36 25.43
N TYR A 110 -26.84 22.78 26.61
CA TYR A 110 -25.92 22.90 27.74
C TYR A 110 -24.75 21.90 27.69
N GLU A 111 -24.90 20.82 26.94
CA GLU A 111 -23.91 19.75 26.76
C GLU A 111 -24.14 19.00 25.44
N TYR A 112 -23.16 18.19 25.03
CA TYR A 112 -23.24 17.29 23.88
C TYR A 112 -22.67 15.90 24.17
N ASP A 113 -22.74 15.41 25.40
CA ASP A 113 -22.19 14.14 25.87
C ASP A 113 -22.64 12.95 25.00
N LYS A 114 -23.92 12.91 24.61
CA LYS A 114 -24.44 11.84 23.73
C LYS A 114 -23.84 11.88 22.33
N LEU A 115 -23.72 13.07 21.73
CA LEU A 115 -23.09 13.20 20.40
C LEU A 115 -21.58 12.95 20.49
N PHE A 116 -20.93 13.36 21.57
CA PHE A 116 -19.52 13.10 21.83
C PHE A 116 -19.22 11.61 22.02
N TYR A 117 -20.11 10.87 22.71
CA TYR A 117 -20.03 9.41 22.79
C TYR A 117 -20.04 8.78 21.39
N TRP A 118 -21.03 9.13 20.55
CA TRP A 118 -21.13 8.56 19.20
C TRP A 118 -19.98 8.99 18.28
N LEU A 119 -19.49 10.21 18.42
CA LEU A 119 -18.29 10.67 17.71
C LEU A 119 -17.07 9.82 18.09
N ASN A 120 -16.87 9.54 19.39
CA ASN A 120 -15.83 8.63 19.84
C ASN A 120 -16.01 7.22 19.28
N VAL A 121 -17.24 6.70 19.21
CA VAL A 121 -17.52 5.40 18.58
C VAL A 121 -17.08 5.42 17.11
N ILE A 122 -17.50 6.41 16.32
CA ILE A 122 -17.16 6.51 14.89
C ILE A 122 -15.65 6.60 14.69
N VAL A 123 -14.97 7.52 15.40
CA VAL A 123 -13.52 7.70 15.31
C VAL A 123 -12.77 6.43 15.72
N ARG A 124 -13.24 5.75 16.75
CA ARG A 124 -12.64 4.51 17.27
C ARG A 124 -12.72 3.36 16.27
N TYR A 125 -13.89 3.13 15.68
CA TYR A 125 -14.03 2.10 14.64
C TYR A 125 -13.25 2.48 13.38
N ARG A 126 -13.22 3.75 13.00
CA ARG A 126 -12.40 4.21 11.87
C ARG A 126 -10.90 3.99 12.08
N ALA A 127 -10.40 4.36 13.26
CA ALA A 127 -9.00 4.17 13.62
C ALA A 127 -8.66 2.68 13.70
N GLY A 128 -9.50 1.88 14.36
CA GLY A 128 -9.32 0.44 14.51
C GLY A 128 -9.32 -0.32 13.18
N LEU A 129 -10.34 -0.13 12.35
CA LEU A 129 -10.43 -0.78 11.03
C LEU A 129 -9.28 -0.36 10.12
N GLY A 130 -8.97 0.94 10.09
CA GLY A 130 -7.91 1.49 9.26
C GLY A 130 -6.53 0.92 9.61
N ILE A 131 -6.17 0.90 10.91
CA ILE A 131 -4.86 0.39 11.32
C ILE A 131 -4.77 -1.13 11.21
N ILE A 132 -5.86 -1.87 11.40
CA ILE A 132 -5.87 -3.33 11.19
C ILE A 132 -5.52 -3.66 9.74
N GLY A 133 -6.14 -2.98 8.77
CA GLY A 133 -5.82 -3.19 7.35
C GLY A 133 -4.35 -2.89 7.04
N PHE A 134 -3.81 -1.79 7.56
CA PHE A 134 -2.39 -1.46 7.38
C PHE A 134 -1.46 -2.44 8.09
N GLY A 135 -1.81 -2.85 9.32
CA GLY A 135 -1.05 -3.76 10.16
C GLY A 135 -0.92 -5.16 9.57
N PHE A 136 -1.94 -5.66 8.86
CA PHE A 136 -1.84 -6.96 8.20
C PHE A 136 -0.76 -7.05 7.13
N THR A 137 -0.49 -5.95 6.42
CA THR A 137 0.59 -5.91 5.43
C THR A 137 1.99 -6.00 6.05
N LYS A 138 2.10 -5.81 7.38
CA LYS A 138 3.32 -6.04 8.15
C LYS A 138 3.29 -7.40 8.86
N LEU A 139 2.14 -7.78 9.41
CA LEU A 139 1.96 -9.06 10.11
C LEU A 139 2.26 -10.24 9.18
N PHE A 140 1.85 -10.12 7.92
CA PHE A 140 2.31 -10.96 6.83
C PHE A 140 3.26 -10.09 6.00
N PRO A 141 4.58 -10.36 5.97
CA PRO A 141 5.61 -9.40 5.56
C PRO A 141 5.62 -9.12 4.04
N VAL A 142 4.55 -8.50 3.54
CA VAL A 142 4.31 -8.17 2.13
C VAL A 142 4.52 -6.68 1.84
N GLN A 143 4.54 -5.83 2.88
CA GLN A 143 4.78 -4.40 2.72
C GLN A 143 6.25 -4.08 2.40
N MET A 144 7.20 -4.81 2.97
CA MET A 144 8.64 -4.63 2.71
C MET A 144 9.25 -6.01 2.47
N PRO A 145 9.09 -6.55 1.25
CA PRO A 145 9.64 -7.85 0.91
C PRO A 145 11.16 -7.89 1.07
N TYR A 146 11.69 -9.09 1.27
CA TYR A 146 13.13 -9.33 1.21
C TYR A 146 13.71 -8.81 -0.12
N PRO A 147 14.91 -8.21 -0.13
CA PRO A 147 15.55 -7.74 -1.36
C PRO A 147 15.60 -8.83 -2.44
N SER A 148 15.19 -8.51 -3.67
CA SER A 148 15.36 -9.42 -4.80
C SER A 148 16.84 -9.58 -5.15
N LEU A 149 17.20 -10.62 -5.91
CA LEU A 149 18.60 -10.81 -6.31
C LEU A 149 19.12 -9.64 -7.14
N GLY A 150 18.25 -9.03 -7.96
CA GLY A 150 18.55 -7.79 -8.66
C GLY A 150 18.89 -6.67 -7.68
N ILE A 151 18.04 -6.43 -6.67
CA ILE A 151 18.28 -5.36 -5.68
C ILE A 151 19.58 -5.59 -4.89
N LEU A 152 19.91 -6.84 -4.57
CA LEU A 152 21.17 -7.18 -3.91
C LEU A 152 22.40 -6.94 -4.79
N ASP A 153 22.23 -6.81 -6.11
CA ASP A 153 23.26 -6.45 -7.08
C ASP A 153 23.26 -4.96 -7.45
N THR A 154 22.36 -4.17 -6.88
CA THR A 154 22.33 -2.71 -7.07
C THR A 154 23.46 -2.06 -6.28
N ASP A 155 24.12 -1.08 -6.87
CA ASP A 155 25.06 -0.23 -6.16
C ASP A 155 24.34 0.57 -5.05
N TYR A 156 24.88 0.60 -3.84
CA TYR A 156 24.20 1.19 -2.67
C TYR A 156 23.81 2.67 -2.90
N GLY A 157 24.63 3.41 -3.63
CA GLY A 157 24.38 4.82 -3.99
C GLY A 157 23.23 5.03 -4.98
N ASP A 158 22.78 3.99 -5.67
CA ASP A 158 21.64 4.04 -6.59
C ASP A 158 20.30 3.82 -5.87
N LEU A 159 20.29 3.48 -4.58
CA LEU A 159 19.07 3.29 -3.81
C LEU A 159 18.63 4.59 -3.14
N THR A 160 17.34 4.94 -3.25
CA THR A 160 16.78 6.08 -2.52
C THR A 160 16.79 5.83 -1.01
N ALA A 161 16.79 6.90 -0.20
CA ALA A 161 16.73 6.80 1.26
C ALA A 161 15.54 5.93 1.73
N GLN A 162 14.36 6.10 1.11
CA GLN A 162 13.20 5.27 1.35
C GLN A 162 13.47 3.79 1.08
N LYS A 163 14.06 3.47 -0.09
CA LYS A 163 14.35 2.09 -0.48
C LYS A 163 15.30 1.43 0.51
N ILE A 164 16.37 2.12 0.90
CA ILE A 164 17.33 1.65 1.91
C ILE A 164 16.63 1.34 3.24
N PHE A 165 15.78 2.24 3.73
CA PHE A 165 15.00 2.03 4.96
C PHE A 165 14.12 0.78 4.86
N TRP A 166 13.42 0.61 3.74
CA TRP A 166 12.54 -0.53 3.53
C TRP A 166 13.28 -1.86 3.41
N LEU A 167 14.40 -1.90 2.70
CA LEU A 167 15.23 -3.09 2.59
C LEU A 167 15.80 -3.48 3.96
N SER A 168 16.15 -2.50 4.80
CA SER A 168 16.63 -2.73 6.18
C SER A 168 15.57 -3.44 7.05
N PHE A 169 14.29 -3.11 6.88
CA PHE A 169 13.19 -3.85 7.51
C PHE A 169 12.96 -5.22 6.84
N GLY A 170 13.03 -5.29 5.51
CA GLY A 170 12.75 -6.50 4.72
C GLY A 170 13.76 -7.64 4.95
N ILE A 171 15.01 -7.32 5.29
CA ILE A 171 16.01 -8.33 5.67
C ILE A 171 15.73 -8.95 7.06
N VAL A 172 14.91 -8.31 7.91
CA VAL A 172 14.49 -8.81 9.24
C VAL A 172 12.96 -8.95 9.30
N PRO A 173 12.36 -9.95 8.61
CA PRO A 173 10.90 -10.05 8.47
C PRO A 173 10.18 -10.13 9.82
N TRP A 174 10.77 -10.74 10.85
CA TRP A 174 10.17 -10.83 12.19
C TRP A 174 10.02 -9.47 12.88
N TYR A 175 10.89 -8.49 12.56
CA TYR A 175 10.72 -7.13 13.07
C TYR A 175 9.50 -6.46 12.44
N GLN A 176 9.25 -6.72 11.16
CA GLN A 176 8.02 -6.28 10.50
C GLN A 176 6.78 -6.97 11.09
N VAL A 177 6.84 -8.29 11.33
CA VAL A 177 5.76 -9.03 12.00
C VAL A 177 5.45 -8.43 13.37
N PHE A 178 6.47 -8.12 14.17
CA PHE A 178 6.30 -7.48 15.48
C PHE A 178 5.56 -6.13 15.38
N ALA A 179 5.96 -5.27 14.43
CA ALA A 179 5.25 -4.03 14.16
C ALA A 179 3.78 -4.28 13.74
N GLY A 180 3.54 -5.31 12.93
CA GLY A 180 2.18 -5.75 12.55
C GLY A 180 1.34 -6.21 13.74
N ILE A 181 1.92 -6.95 14.69
CA ILE A 181 1.24 -7.37 15.94
C ILE A 181 0.84 -6.15 16.76
N LEU A 182 1.73 -5.16 16.90
CA LEU A 182 1.41 -3.91 17.61
C LEU A 182 0.28 -3.15 16.94
N GLU A 183 0.31 -3.01 15.61
CA GLU A 183 -0.71 -2.28 14.84
C GLU A 183 -2.09 -2.98 14.87
N VAL A 184 -2.13 -4.28 14.54
CA VAL A 184 -3.38 -5.08 14.56
C VAL A 184 -3.91 -5.22 15.99
N GLY A 185 -3.03 -5.44 16.96
CA GLY A 185 -3.37 -5.52 18.38
C GLY A 185 -3.97 -4.22 18.89
N ALA A 186 -3.30 -3.08 18.68
CA ALA A 186 -3.80 -1.77 19.08
C ALA A 186 -5.14 -1.43 18.40
N GLY A 187 -5.29 -1.72 17.10
CA GLY A 187 -6.55 -1.57 16.38
C GLY A 187 -7.67 -2.44 16.95
N THR A 188 -7.37 -3.69 17.30
CA THR A 188 -8.34 -4.63 17.91
C THR A 188 -8.77 -4.15 19.29
N LEU A 189 -7.85 -3.63 20.11
CA LEU A 189 -8.17 -3.03 21.41
C LEU A 189 -9.17 -1.87 21.30
N LEU A 190 -9.17 -1.13 20.19
CA LEU A 190 -10.15 -0.05 19.97
C LEU A 190 -11.59 -0.58 19.84
N PHE A 191 -11.84 -1.84 19.51
CA PHE A 191 -13.22 -2.37 19.47
C PHE A 191 -13.85 -2.49 20.85
N PHE A 192 -13.04 -2.53 21.92
CA PHE A 192 -13.51 -2.70 23.28
C PHE A 192 -13.35 -1.40 24.07
N ARG A 193 -14.47 -0.87 24.58
CA ARG A 193 -14.54 0.38 25.34
C ARG A 193 -13.54 0.48 26.51
N LYS A 194 -13.19 -0.64 27.15
CA LYS A 194 -12.28 -0.68 28.31
C LYS A 194 -10.80 -0.53 27.92
N THR A 195 -10.45 -0.82 26.67
CA THR A 195 -9.07 -0.86 26.19
C THR A 195 -8.75 0.25 25.20
N VAL A 196 -9.70 1.14 24.92
CA VAL A 196 -9.52 2.34 24.06
C VAL A 196 -8.28 3.14 24.42
N PRO A 197 -8.03 3.53 25.69
CA PRO A 197 -6.88 4.37 25.97
C PRO A 197 -5.55 3.62 25.74
N ILE A 198 -5.51 2.31 25.97
CA ILE A 198 -4.32 1.47 25.70
C ILE A 198 -4.07 1.41 24.19
N GLY A 199 -5.09 1.04 23.41
CA GLY A 199 -4.99 0.98 21.95
C GLY A 199 -4.60 2.33 21.36
N ALA A 200 -5.25 3.41 21.77
CA ALA A 200 -4.95 4.76 21.28
C ALA A 200 -3.52 5.22 21.65
N ALA A 201 -3.06 4.96 22.88
CA ALA A 201 -1.69 5.30 23.28
C ALA A 201 -0.64 4.52 22.47
N LEU A 202 -0.86 3.22 22.24
CA LEU A 202 -0.01 2.39 21.38
C LEU A 202 0.04 2.94 19.96
N LEU A 203 -1.10 3.35 19.39
CA LEU A 203 -1.15 3.97 18.07
C LEU A 203 -0.42 5.31 18.02
N VAL A 204 -0.56 6.17 19.02
CA VAL A 204 0.19 7.44 19.08
C VAL A 204 1.70 7.18 19.09
N GLY A 205 2.17 6.25 19.92
CA GLY A 205 3.59 5.91 19.99
C GLY A 205 4.12 5.28 18.70
N ALA A 206 3.48 4.20 18.24
CA ALA A 206 3.94 3.45 17.08
C ALA A 206 3.83 4.24 15.78
N LEU A 207 2.68 4.87 15.53
CA LEU A 207 2.46 5.64 14.31
C LEU A 207 3.16 6.99 14.37
N GLY A 208 3.34 7.59 15.54
CA GLY A 208 4.16 8.80 15.71
C GLY A 208 5.60 8.57 15.26
N ALA A 209 6.20 7.43 15.65
CA ALA A 209 7.53 7.05 15.15
C ALA A 209 7.53 6.86 13.62
N ILE A 210 6.49 6.22 13.07
CA ILE A 210 6.34 6.04 11.61
C ILE A 210 6.21 7.39 10.89
N VAL A 211 5.49 8.37 11.44
CA VAL A 211 5.39 9.73 10.87
C VAL A 211 6.78 10.36 10.75
N VAL A 212 7.57 10.33 11.83
CA VAL A 212 8.92 10.89 11.85
C VAL A 212 9.81 10.22 10.81
N VAL A 213 9.81 8.89 10.77
CA VAL A 213 10.56 8.11 9.79
C VAL A 213 10.15 8.44 8.35
N ASN A 214 8.86 8.62 8.08
CA ASN A 214 8.39 8.96 6.75
C ASN A 214 8.87 10.35 6.29
N PHE A 215 8.94 11.33 7.18
CA PHE A 215 9.54 12.62 6.85
C PHE A 215 11.06 12.52 6.68
N ALA A 216 11.74 11.70 7.49
CA ALA A 216 13.19 11.57 7.45
C ALA A 216 13.70 10.82 6.20
N TYR A 217 12.94 9.82 5.74
CA TYR A 217 13.33 8.94 4.61
C TYR A 217 12.49 9.15 3.35
N ASP A 218 11.64 10.18 3.30
CA ASP A 218 10.71 10.46 2.19
C ASP A 218 9.81 9.26 1.83
N GLY A 219 9.21 8.65 2.86
CA GLY A 219 8.49 7.37 2.74
C GLY A 219 7.10 7.46 2.10
N GLY A 220 6.61 8.66 1.77
CA GLY A 220 5.36 8.89 1.05
C GLY A 220 4.06 8.50 1.79
N VAL A 221 4.11 8.04 3.05
CA VAL A 221 2.92 7.64 3.83
C VAL A 221 2.75 8.42 5.14
N HIS A 222 3.40 9.59 5.27
CA HIS A 222 3.30 10.48 6.44
C HIS A 222 1.88 11.00 6.68
N VAL A 223 1.13 11.37 5.64
CA VAL A 223 -0.26 11.86 5.80
C VAL A 223 -1.14 10.77 6.42
N TYR A 224 -1.05 9.54 5.90
CA TYR A 224 -1.88 8.43 6.36
C TYR A 224 -1.50 7.92 7.76
N SER A 225 -0.21 7.94 8.11
CA SER A 225 0.23 7.62 9.48
C SER A 225 -0.16 8.73 10.47
N SER A 226 0.03 10.00 10.12
CA SER A 226 -0.41 11.14 10.93
C SER A 226 -1.92 11.13 11.17
N TYR A 227 -2.70 10.61 10.21
CA TYR A 227 -4.15 10.57 10.30
C TYR A 227 -4.60 9.75 11.52
N PHE A 228 -4.04 8.56 11.67
CA PHE A 228 -4.35 7.70 12.82
C PHE A 228 -3.75 8.21 14.12
N VAL A 229 -2.61 8.93 14.09
CA VAL A 229 -2.11 9.67 15.26
C VAL A 229 -3.14 10.69 15.70
N LEU A 230 -3.67 11.50 14.77
CA LEU A 230 -4.71 12.50 15.06
C LEU A 230 -5.99 11.88 15.64
N LEU A 231 -6.48 10.79 15.04
CA LEU A 231 -7.64 10.07 15.59
C LEU A 231 -7.36 9.51 16.98
N SER A 232 -6.18 8.96 17.21
CA SER A 232 -5.80 8.36 18.50
C SER A 232 -5.63 9.42 19.59
N LEU A 233 -5.03 10.56 19.27
CA LEU A 233 -4.96 11.72 20.16
C LEU A 233 -6.36 12.22 20.54
N PHE A 234 -7.29 12.28 19.59
CA PHE A 234 -8.69 12.61 19.88
C PHE A 234 -9.33 11.62 20.85
N LEU A 235 -9.12 10.31 20.65
CA LEU A 235 -9.63 9.26 21.53
C LEU A 235 -9.03 9.31 22.94
N LEU A 236 -7.88 9.96 23.13
CA LEU A 236 -7.25 10.15 24.44
C LEU A 236 -7.76 11.40 25.19
N ILE A 237 -8.52 12.30 24.54
CA ILE A 237 -9.09 13.50 25.19
C ILE A 237 -9.93 13.16 26.43
N PRO A 238 -10.77 12.12 26.47
CA PRO A 238 -11.52 11.81 27.70
C PRO A 238 -10.63 11.34 28.87
N TYR A 239 -9.39 10.93 28.59
CA TYR A 239 -8.49 10.26 29.53
C TYR A 239 -7.35 11.16 30.03
N TYR A 240 -7.11 12.33 29.42
CA TYR A 240 -5.95 13.17 29.77
C TYR A 240 -5.94 13.59 31.25
N ARG A 241 -7.10 13.95 31.84
CA ARG A 241 -7.17 14.32 33.27
C ARG A 241 -6.93 13.12 34.18
N PRO A 242 -7.67 11.99 34.04
CA PRO A 242 -7.38 10.81 34.83
C PRO A 242 -5.93 10.33 34.75
N PHE A 243 -5.30 10.42 33.57
CA PHE A 243 -3.90 10.03 33.38
C PHE A 243 -2.93 11.01 34.04
N TYR A 244 -3.17 12.31 33.93
CA TYR A 244 -2.38 13.30 34.64
C TYR A 244 -2.51 13.14 36.16
N ASP A 245 -3.72 12.96 36.66
CA ASP A 245 -3.98 12.74 38.08
C ASP A 245 -3.28 11.48 38.60
N LEU A 246 -3.31 10.38 37.84
CA LEU A 246 -2.70 9.11 38.24
C LEU A 246 -1.17 9.09 38.08
N PHE A 247 -0.64 9.48 36.92
CA PHE A 247 0.79 9.30 36.58
C PHE A 247 1.67 10.49 36.95
N VAL A 248 1.10 11.70 37.10
CA VAL A 248 1.88 12.92 37.41
C VAL A 248 1.59 13.41 38.82
N ARG A 249 0.32 13.47 39.21
CA ARG A 249 -0.07 13.89 40.57
C ARG A 249 -0.09 12.74 41.56
N GLU A 250 0.03 11.50 41.09
CA GLU A 250 0.06 10.29 41.91
C GLU A 250 -1.17 10.13 42.83
N ILE A 251 -2.33 10.65 42.39
CA ILE A 251 -3.59 10.53 43.13
C ILE A 251 -4.55 9.54 42.47
N PRO A 252 -5.42 8.87 43.25
CA PRO A 252 -6.45 8.00 42.71
C PRO A 252 -7.33 8.74 41.69
N ALA A 253 -7.42 8.21 40.47
CA ALA A 253 -8.19 8.80 39.39
C ALA A 253 -9.29 7.84 38.91
N LYS A 254 -10.44 8.40 38.54
CA LYS A 254 -11.56 7.64 37.95
C LYS A 254 -11.91 8.20 36.58
N VAL A 255 -11.91 7.34 35.57
CA VAL A 255 -12.41 7.71 34.24
C VAL A 255 -13.94 7.79 34.30
N SER A 256 -14.48 8.99 34.09
CA SER A 256 -15.92 9.25 34.09
C SER A 256 -16.40 9.54 32.67
N LEU A 257 -16.78 8.50 31.92
CA LEU A 257 -17.35 8.61 30.58
C LEU A 257 -18.88 8.57 30.64
N TYR A 258 -19.54 9.39 29.83
CA TYR A 258 -20.96 9.21 29.55
C TYR A 258 -21.17 7.89 28.80
N LEU A 259 -22.04 7.03 29.34
CA LEU A 259 -22.43 5.77 28.73
C LEU A 259 -23.95 5.81 28.51
N PRO A 260 -24.43 5.76 27.25
CA PRO A 260 -25.86 5.69 27.01
C PRO A 260 -26.42 4.35 27.49
N GLU A 261 -27.58 4.40 28.13
CA GLU A 261 -28.39 3.21 28.39
C GLU A 261 -29.07 2.77 27.11
N PHE A 262 -28.85 1.52 26.72
CA PHE A 262 -29.46 0.93 25.54
C PHE A 262 -30.58 0.00 25.97
N ASN A 263 -31.66 -0.03 25.18
CA ASN A 263 -32.63 -1.10 25.33
C ASN A 263 -31.98 -2.46 25.00
N PRO A 264 -32.51 -3.58 25.51
CA PRO A 264 -31.91 -4.90 25.33
C PRO A 264 -31.68 -5.25 23.85
N ALA A 265 -32.65 -4.95 22.98
CA ALA A 265 -32.56 -5.23 21.54
C ALA A 265 -31.36 -4.53 20.89
N PHE A 266 -31.17 -3.23 21.14
CA PHE A 266 -30.05 -2.47 20.60
C PHE A 266 -28.72 -2.90 21.23
N HIS A 267 -28.72 -3.29 22.51
CA HIS A 267 -27.54 -3.86 23.14
C HIS A 267 -27.07 -5.12 22.40
N TYR A 268 -27.95 -6.11 22.20
CA TYR A 268 -27.60 -7.33 21.47
C TYR A 268 -27.21 -7.05 20.02
N PHE A 269 -27.91 -6.15 19.34
CA PHE A 269 -27.53 -5.71 18.00
C PHE A 269 -26.11 -5.12 17.96
N SER A 270 -25.77 -4.23 18.88
CA SER A 270 -24.43 -3.61 18.94
C SER A 270 -23.32 -4.62 19.23
N VAL A 271 -23.61 -5.63 20.06
CA VAL A 271 -22.70 -6.74 20.34
C VAL A 271 -22.51 -7.60 19.10
N GLY A 272 -23.60 -7.93 18.41
CA GLY A 272 -23.58 -8.67 17.14
C GLY A 272 -22.79 -7.94 16.06
N LEU A 273 -23.02 -6.64 15.87
CA LEU A 273 -22.28 -5.83 14.90
C LEU A 273 -20.78 -5.78 15.22
N LYS A 274 -20.41 -5.62 16.48
CA LYS A 274 -19.01 -5.66 16.92
C LYS A 274 -18.39 -7.04 16.68
N ALA A 275 -19.11 -8.12 16.99
CA ALA A 275 -18.65 -9.49 16.78
C ALA A 275 -18.46 -9.79 15.29
N ALA A 276 -19.40 -9.37 14.44
CA ALA A 276 -19.29 -9.47 12.99
C ALA A 276 -18.08 -8.66 12.46
N ALA A 277 -17.88 -7.43 12.94
CA ALA A 277 -16.73 -6.63 12.56
C ALA A 277 -15.40 -7.28 12.96
N LEU A 278 -15.30 -7.85 14.16
CA LEU A 278 -14.11 -8.61 14.59
C LEU A 278 -13.92 -9.87 13.74
N PHE A 279 -14.98 -10.63 13.48
CA PHE A 279 -14.91 -11.83 12.66
C PHE A 279 -14.42 -11.51 11.24
N ILE A 280 -14.98 -10.48 10.60
CA ILE A 280 -14.61 -10.07 9.23
C ILE A 280 -13.21 -9.46 9.21
N PHE A 281 -12.97 -8.40 9.99
CA PHE A 281 -11.74 -7.62 9.87
C PHE A 281 -10.57 -8.17 10.65
N VAL A 282 -10.76 -9.07 11.63
CA VAL A 282 -9.64 -9.74 12.29
C VAL A 282 -9.54 -11.18 11.81
N GLY A 283 -10.64 -11.94 11.75
CA GLY A 283 -10.62 -13.35 11.33
C GLY A 283 -10.44 -13.53 9.82
N VAL A 284 -11.47 -13.17 9.04
CA VAL A 284 -11.49 -13.36 7.58
C VAL A 284 -10.35 -12.60 6.92
N PHE A 285 -10.10 -11.37 7.32
CA PHE A 285 -9.01 -10.57 6.75
C PHE A 285 -7.62 -11.18 7.00
N SER A 286 -7.36 -11.72 8.19
CA SER A 286 -6.10 -12.46 8.45
C SER A 286 -5.96 -13.67 7.52
N TYR A 287 -7.04 -14.43 7.32
CA TYR A 287 -7.03 -15.58 6.42
C TYR A 287 -6.75 -15.16 4.98
N LEU A 288 -7.43 -14.13 4.47
CA LEU A 288 -7.22 -13.62 3.12
C LEU A 288 -5.80 -13.07 2.94
N GLN A 289 -5.25 -12.37 3.93
CA GLN A 289 -3.87 -11.88 3.87
C GLN A 289 -2.85 -13.03 3.88
N TYR A 290 -3.12 -14.12 4.60
CA TYR A 290 -2.30 -15.33 4.54
C TYR A 290 -2.33 -15.96 3.14
N ILE A 291 -3.51 -16.08 2.52
CA ILE A 291 -3.65 -16.57 1.15
C ILE A 291 -2.85 -15.69 0.18
N ASP A 292 -2.98 -14.37 0.26
CA ASP A 292 -2.21 -13.44 -0.57
C ASP A 292 -0.70 -13.57 -0.35
N PHE A 293 -0.25 -13.60 0.91
CA PHE A 293 1.15 -13.80 1.27
C PHE A 293 1.74 -15.10 0.70
N ARG A 294 0.96 -16.19 0.66
CA ARG A 294 1.45 -17.49 0.17
C ARG A 294 1.37 -17.63 -1.34
N TYR A 295 0.35 -17.07 -1.99
CA TYR A 295 -0.02 -17.46 -3.36
C TYR A 295 -0.16 -16.30 -4.35
N ASP A 296 -0.34 -15.05 -3.91
CA ASP A 296 -0.49 -13.92 -4.82
C ASP A 296 0.14 -12.62 -4.26
N PRO A 297 1.43 -12.62 -3.88
CA PRO A 297 2.01 -11.60 -3.00
C PRO A 297 1.80 -10.16 -3.46
N TYR A 298 1.57 -9.26 -2.52
CA TYR A 298 1.28 -7.85 -2.81
C TYR A 298 2.28 -7.10 -3.70
N LYS A 299 3.60 -7.31 -3.52
CA LYS A 299 4.67 -6.52 -4.16
C LYS A 299 5.60 -7.31 -5.08
N GLN A 300 5.54 -8.63 -5.00
CA GLN A 300 6.35 -9.53 -5.82
C GLN A 300 5.44 -10.19 -6.84
N PRO A 301 5.87 -10.38 -8.10
CA PRO A 301 5.14 -11.16 -9.08
C PRO A 301 4.69 -12.52 -8.53
N SER A 302 3.48 -12.94 -8.90
CA SER A 302 2.89 -14.21 -8.48
C SER A 302 3.34 -15.38 -9.34
N SER A 303 3.57 -15.16 -10.64
CA SER A 303 3.97 -16.20 -11.57
C SER A 303 5.42 -16.61 -11.35
N ALA A 304 5.66 -17.92 -11.30
CA ALA A 304 6.99 -18.49 -11.14
C ALA A 304 7.88 -18.22 -12.36
N GLY A 305 9.17 -18.01 -12.11
CA GLY A 305 10.17 -17.91 -13.17
C GLY A 305 10.61 -19.30 -13.66
N VAL A 306 11.15 -19.40 -14.87
CA VAL A 306 11.71 -20.66 -15.42
C VAL A 306 12.83 -21.15 -14.52
N GLN A 307 12.69 -22.36 -13.95
CA GLN A 307 13.53 -22.86 -12.86
C GLN A 307 15.01 -22.92 -13.21
N GLU A 308 15.32 -23.35 -14.43
CA GLU A 308 16.66 -23.52 -14.97
C GLU A 308 17.37 -22.17 -15.21
N LEU A 309 16.59 -21.11 -15.44
CA LEU A 309 17.14 -19.77 -15.65
C LEU A 309 17.43 -19.04 -14.33
N ARG A 310 16.80 -19.41 -13.21
CA ARG A 310 16.91 -18.68 -11.94
C ARG A 310 18.36 -18.57 -11.46
N GLY A 311 18.78 -17.35 -11.13
CA GLY A 311 20.12 -17.06 -10.65
C GLY A 311 20.70 -15.75 -11.16
N GLN A 312 21.95 -15.51 -10.81
CA GLN A 312 22.72 -14.35 -11.23
C GLN A 312 23.78 -14.76 -12.23
N TYR A 313 24.04 -13.89 -13.20
CA TYR A 313 24.90 -14.17 -14.32
C TYR A 313 25.79 -12.98 -14.64
N ASN A 314 27.04 -13.28 -14.96
CA ASN A 314 27.91 -12.36 -15.67
C ASN A 314 27.60 -12.46 -17.16
N VAL A 315 27.55 -11.31 -17.83
CA VAL A 315 27.46 -11.27 -19.28
C VAL A 315 28.86 -11.42 -19.84
N THR A 316 29.20 -12.57 -20.41
CA THR A 316 30.55 -12.87 -20.92
C THR A 316 30.68 -12.57 -22.40
N GLU A 317 29.61 -12.72 -23.18
CA GLU A 317 29.54 -12.32 -24.58
C GLU A 317 28.28 -11.48 -24.82
N PHE A 318 28.41 -10.38 -25.56
CA PHE A 318 27.27 -9.55 -25.96
C PHE A 318 27.48 -9.13 -27.41
N LYS A 319 26.53 -9.46 -28.28
CA LYS A 319 26.51 -8.98 -29.66
C LYS A 319 25.19 -8.29 -29.92
N LEU A 320 25.27 -7.16 -30.62
CA LEU A 320 24.13 -6.40 -31.09
C LEU A 320 24.31 -6.20 -32.59
N ASN A 321 23.31 -6.56 -33.40
CA ASN A 321 23.41 -6.52 -34.87
C ASN A 321 24.60 -7.33 -35.42
N GLY A 322 24.90 -8.45 -34.78
CA GLY A 322 26.04 -9.32 -35.10
C GLY A 322 27.40 -8.78 -34.66
N GLU A 323 27.50 -7.51 -34.26
CA GLU A 323 28.74 -6.89 -33.80
C GLU A 323 29.01 -7.23 -32.33
N THR A 324 30.21 -7.74 -32.06
CA THR A 324 30.63 -8.05 -30.68
C THR A 324 30.99 -6.78 -29.95
N ARG A 325 30.31 -6.51 -28.83
CA ARG A 325 30.65 -5.42 -27.91
C ARG A 325 31.45 -6.02 -26.76
N PRO A 326 32.78 -5.84 -26.70
CA PRO A 326 33.59 -6.37 -25.61
C PRO A 326 33.18 -5.75 -24.27
N PHE A 327 33.61 -6.36 -23.16
CA PHE A 327 33.34 -5.81 -21.84
C PHE A 327 33.90 -4.38 -21.72
N ASN A 328 33.01 -3.44 -21.42
CA ASN A 328 33.34 -2.06 -21.12
C ASN A 328 32.36 -1.59 -20.02
N PRO A 329 32.84 -1.26 -18.81
CA PRO A 329 31.97 -0.85 -17.71
C PRO A 329 31.24 0.48 -17.99
N TYR A 330 31.70 1.26 -18.97
CA TYR A 330 31.10 2.54 -19.34
C TYR A 330 30.09 2.44 -20.49
N ASP A 331 29.93 1.27 -21.12
CA ASP A 331 29.00 1.08 -22.23
C ASP A 331 27.54 1.20 -21.75
N THR A 332 26.80 2.11 -22.38
CA THR A 332 25.43 2.47 -22.00
C THR A 332 24.36 1.54 -22.58
N ILE A 333 24.76 0.61 -23.46
CA ILE A 333 23.90 -0.34 -24.17
C ILE A 333 24.20 -1.77 -23.72
N ARG A 334 25.48 -2.14 -23.62
CA ARG A 334 25.91 -3.49 -23.23
C ARG A 334 25.41 -3.86 -21.83
N TRP A 335 24.83 -5.05 -21.72
CA TRP A 335 24.48 -5.63 -20.42
C TRP A 335 25.76 -6.04 -19.67
N GLN A 336 25.85 -5.62 -18.41
CA GLN A 336 26.98 -5.92 -17.53
C GLN A 336 26.75 -7.20 -16.72
N SER A 337 25.57 -7.29 -16.12
CA SER A 337 25.08 -8.46 -15.39
C SER A 337 23.61 -8.69 -15.72
N ALA A 338 23.15 -9.93 -15.55
CA ALA A 338 21.76 -10.32 -15.66
C ALA A 338 21.35 -11.20 -14.48
N THR A 339 20.09 -11.13 -14.08
CA THR A 339 19.52 -11.85 -12.95
C THR A 339 18.12 -12.32 -13.30
N PHE A 340 17.88 -13.61 -13.18
CA PHE A 340 16.53 -14.19 -13.22
C PHE A 340 16.09 -14.49 -11.79
N GLU A 341 14.98 -13.88 -11.38
CA GLU A 341 14.40 -14.07 -10.05
C GLU A 341 13.68 -15.43 -9.93
N LYS A 342 13.23 -15.77 -8.71
CA LYS A 342 12.37 -16.95 -8.49
C LYS A 342 11.01 -16.82 -9.18
N TRP A 343 10.56 -15.59 -9.37
CA TRP A 343 9.39 -15.23 -10.14
C TRP A 343 9.78 -14.76 -11.54
N SER A 344 8.78 -14.52 -12.39
CA SER A 344 8.93 -14.16 -13.81
C SER A 344 9.47 -12.74 -14.04
N THR A 345 10.65 -12.43 -13.51
CA THR A 345 11.36 -11.17 -13.73
C THR A 345 12.80 -11.43 -14.12
N LEU A 346 13.20 -10.82 -15.25
CA LEU A 346 14.59 -10.66 -15.67
C LEU A 346 15.03 -9.25 -15.31
N THR A 347 16.18 -9.11 -14.68
CA THR A 347 16.81 -7.82 -14.45
C THR A 347 18.19 -7.81 -15.06
N PHE A 348 18.57 -6.73 -15.72
CA PHE A 348 19.93 -6.55 -16.24
C PHE A 348 20.44 -5.13 -15.99
N ARG A 349 21.75 -5.00 -15.86
CA ARG A 349 22.42 -3.73 -15.58
C ARG A 349 23.11 -3.18 -16.82
N ILE A 350 22.87 -1.91 -17.13
CA ILE A 350 23.59 -1.12 -18.14
C ILE A 350 24.22 0.11 -17.47
N ASN A 351 25.21 0.76 -18.10
CA ASN A 351 25.75 2.01 -17.57
C ASN A 351 24.98 3.22 -18.09
N LYS A 352 23.69 3.32 -17.76
CA LYS A 352 22.84 4.43 -18.18
C LYS A 352 21.87 4.82 -17.07
N PRO A 353 21.83 6.09 -16.65
CA PRO A 353 20.88 6.52 -15.63
C PRO A 353 19.44 6.34 -16.13
N LEU A 354 18.64 5.63 -15.35
CA LEU A 354 17.22 5.43 -15.57
C LEU A 354 16.40 6.45 -14.79
N ARG A 355 15.13 6.58 -15.18
CA ARG A 355 14.18 7.44 -14.47
C ARG A 355 13.74 6.74 -13.19
N LEU A 356 13.78 7.48 -12.09
CA LEU A 356 13.32 7.00 -10.79
C LEU A 356 11.81 6.79 -10.78
N ASP A 357 11.39 5.57 -10.44
CA ASP A 357 10.03 5.30 -9.95
C ASP A 357 9.98 5.61 -8.44
N LEU A 358 9.41 6.75 -8.08
CA LEU A 358 9.20 7.18 -6.69
C LEU A 358 7.92 6.60 -6.07
N SER A 359 7.26 5.65 -6.73
CA SER A 359 6.13 4.94 -6.15
C SER A 359 6.58 3.94 -5.09
N ASN A 360 5.62 3.40 -4.33
CA ASN A 360 5.89 2.43 -3.28
C ASN A 360 6.11 0.97 -3.76
N GLY A 361 6.24 0.76 -5.08
CA GLY A 361 6.44 -0.56 -5.70
C GLY A 361 5.31 -1.59 -5.53
N GLY A 362 4.14 -1.20 -5.01
CA GLY A 362 2.95 -2.07 -4.82
C GLY A 362 1.65 -1.26 -4.76
N GLY A 363 0.47 -1.87 -4.62
CA GLY A 363 -0.75 -1.06 -4.41
C GLY A 363 -2.08 -1.71 -4.77
N ASP A 364 -2.31 -1.84 -6.06
CA ASP A 364 -3.63 -2.12 -6.64
C ASP A 364 -3.56 -3.23 -7.70
N PRO A 365 -2.56 -3.25 -8.62
CA PRO A 365 -2.62 -4.14 -9.78
C PRO A 365 -2.44 -5.61 -9.41
N LYS A 366 -3.27 -6.50 -9.98
CA LYS A 366 -3.06 -7.95 -9.94
C LYS A 366 -2.09 -8.47 -11.01
N ARG A 367 -1.89 -7.74 -12.11
CA ARG A 367 -0.92 -8.09 -13.17
C ARG A 367 0.52 -7.96 -12.67
N ASP A 368 1.35 -8.95 -12.96
CA ASP A 368 2.72 -9.04 -12.45
C ASP A 368 3.67 -7.99 -13.03
N VAL A 369 3.49 -7.61 -14.30
CA VAL A 369 4.23 -6.50 -14.92
C VAL A 369 4.04 -5.16 -14.18
N ASN A 370 2.94 -5.02 -13.44
CA ASN A 370 2.62 -3.81 -12.67
C ASN A 370 3.09 -3.87 -11.20
N ARG A 371 3.72 -4.97 -10.78
CA ARG A 371 4.39 -5.10 -9.48
C ARG A 371 5.84 -4.65 -9.64
N THR A 372 6.10 -3.39 -9.28
CA THR A 372 7.34 -2.68 -9.61
C THR A 372 8.32 -2.55 -8.44
N PHE A 373 8.22 -3.38 -7.40
CA PHE A 373 9.09 -3.27 -6.23
C PHE A 373 10.58 -3.37 -6.56
N GLU A 374 10.94 -4.14 -7.59
CA GLU A 374 12.33 -4.26 -8.08
C GLU A 374 12.87 -2.96 -8.68
N LEU A 375 12.01 -2.04 -9.14
CA LEU A 375 12.41 -0.78 -9.77
C LEU A 375 12.15 0.44 -8.87
N SER A 376 11.16 0.37 -7.99
CA SER A 376 10.78 1.48 -7.13
C SER A 376 11.93 1.88 -6.20
N GLY A 377 12.34 3.15 -6.25
CA GLY A 377 13.45 3.68 -5.48
C GLY A 377 14.82 3.15 -5.89
N VAL A 378 14.95 2.60 -7.10
CA VAL A 378 16.22 2.14 -7.69
C VAL A 378 16.58 3.06 -8.86
N ALA A 379 17.73 3.73 -8.76
CA ALA A 379 18.35 4.54 -9.80
C ALA A 379 19.37 3.70 -10.59
N GLY A 380 20.43 4.35 -11.06
CA GLY A 380 21.45 3.69 -11.87
C GLY A 380 20.90 3.16 -13.18
N GLY A 381 21.46 2.06 -13.67
CA GLY A 381 21.07 1.45 -14.93
C GLY A 381 20.47 0.06 -14.81
N GLN A 382 19.77 -0.20 -13.71
CA GLN A 382 19.12 -1.49 -13.49
C GLN A 382 17.72 -1.53 -14.09
N ARG A 383 17.53 -2.37 -15.11
CA ARG A 383 16.26 -2.54 -15.81
C ARG A 383 15.61 -3.85 -15.43
N ALA A 384 14.31 -3.83 -15.10
CA ALA A 384 13.57 -5.03 -14.79
C ALA A 384 12.42 -5.24 -15.78
N PHE A 385 12.36 -6.45 -16.34
CA PHE A 385 11.36 -6.89 -17.29
C PHE A 385 10.59 -8.06 -16.69
N HIS A 386 9.27 -8.02 -16.81
CA HIS A 386 8.46 -9.20 -16.63
C HIS A 386 8.56 -10.04 -17.90
N TYR A 387 8.59 -11.38 -17.77
CA TYR A 387 8.63 -12.26 -18.94
C TYR A 387 7.53 -13.31 -18.91
N TYR A 388 7.00 -13.62 -20.08
CA TYR A 388 6.15 -14.77 -20.34
C TYR A 388 7.00 -15.84 -21.00
N ALA A 389 6.98 -17.06 -20.46
CA ALA A 389 7.85 -18.14 -20.89
C ALA A 389 7.06 -19.21 -21.67
N ASP A 390 7.35 -19.33 -22.97
CA ASP A 390 6.95 -20.50 -23.76
C ASP A 390 8.03 -21.56 -23.60
N THR A 391 7.89 -22.40 -22.59
CA THR A 391 8.89 -23.43 -22.24
C THR A 391 9.02 -24.50 -23.32
N ASP A 392 7.96 -24.75 -24.10
CA ASP A 392 7.96 -25.75 -25.18
C ASP A 392 8.88 -25.32 -26.34
N ASN A 393 8.87 -24.03 -26.67
CA ASN A 393 9.69 -23.44 -27.73
C ASN A 393 10.96 -22.75 -27.21
N GLN A 394 11.17 -22.76 -25.90
CA GLN A 394 12.25 -22.04 -25.22
C GLN A 394 12.30 -20.55 -25.59
N MET A 395 11.14 -19.87 -25.57
CA MET A 395 11.02 -18.45 -25.89
C MET A 395 10.60 -17.65 -24.65
N LEU A 396 11.16 -16.46 -24.50
CA LEU A 396 10.78 -15.45 -23.50
C LEU A 396 10.25 -14.21 -24.20
N TYR A 397 9.05 -13.80 -23.83
CA TYR A 397 8.43 -12.55 -24.25
C TYR A 397 8.57 -11.56 -23.11
N LEU A 398 9.42 -10.55 -23.27
CA LEU A 398 9.76 -9.60 -22.20
C LEU A 398 9.03 -8.27 -22.37
N GLU A 399 8.45 -7.79 -21.27
CA GLU A 399 7.80 -6.48 -21.18
C GLU A 399 8.40 -5.68 -20.02
N ASP A 400 8.80 -4.44 -20.30
CA ASP A 400 9.42 -3.56 -19.32
C ASP A 400 8.43 -3.26 -18.20
N LYS A 401 8.84 -3.51 -16.96
CA LYS A 401 8.02 -3.18 -15.79
C LYS A 401 7.90 -1.67 -15.60
N TYR A 402 8.88 -0.89 -16.08
CA TYR A 402 8.79 0.57 -16.08
C TYR A 402 7.76 1.07 -17.10
N LYS A 403 6.92 2.01 -16.67
CA LYS A 403 6.09 2.85 -17.55
C LYS A 403 6.17 4.30 -17.11
N LEU A 404 6.05 5.23 -18.05
CA LEU A 404 6.25 6.65 -17.78
C LEU A 404 5.27 7.18 -16.72
N PHE A 405 4.01 6.82 -16.85
CA PHE A 405 2.98 7.19 -15.88
C PHE A 405 2.49 5.92 -15.16
N PRO A 406 2.89 5.72 -13.90
CA PRO A 406 2.35 4.65 -13.08
C PRO A 406 0.82 4.75 -12.97
N ASP A 407 0.16 3.60 -12.80
CA ASP A 407 -1.29 3.60 -12.60
C ASP A 407 -1.66 4.40 -11.35
N PRO A 408 -2.79 5.12 -11.36
CA PRO A 408 -3.33 5.67 -10.15
C PRO A 408 -3.62 4.52 -9.17
N ARG A 409 -2.87 4.47 -8.06
CA ARG A 409 -3.11 3.52 -6.96
C ARG A 409 -4.12 4.09 -5.97
N ASN A 410 -4.85 3.24 -5.27
CA ASN A 410 -5.91 3.53 -4.32
C ASN A 410 -7.06 4.39 -4.89
N VAL A 411 -7.55 4.06 -6.10
CA VAL A 411 -8.62 4.84 -6.77
C VAL A 411 -9.94 4.79 -5.99
N THR A 412 -10.27 3.62 -5.45
CA THR A 412 -11.46 3.37 -4.61
C THR A 412 -11.42 4.18 -3.31
N ALA A 413 -10.23 4.40 -2.76
CA ALA A 413 -9.98 5.19 -1.55
C ALA A 413 -10.19 6.71 -1.75
N GLY A 414 -10.16 7.21 -2.98
CA GLY A 414 -10.16 8.66 -3.29
C GLY A 414 -8.83 9.39 -2.98
N GLU A 415 -7.82 8.68 -2.46
CA GLU A 415 -6.51 9.22 -2.14
C GLU A 415 -5.40 8.42 -2.81
N GLY A 416 -4.95 8.90 -3.97
CA GLY A 416 -3.75 8.38 -4.62
C GLY A 416 -2.50 8.78 -3.84
N GLY A 417 -2.03 7.89 -2.97
CA GLY A 417 -0.80 8.06 -2.19
C GLY A 417 0.48 8.15 -3.03
N ASP A 418 0.43 7.76 -4.30
CA ASP A 418 1.63 7.62 -5.15
C ASP A 418 1.65 8.63 -6.33
N ARG A 419 0.99 9.79 -6.20
CA ARG A 419 1.03 10.85 -7.26
C ARG A 419 2.37 11.61 -7.35
N GLY A 420 3.35 11.30 -6.49
CA GLY A 420 4.67 11.94 -6.49
C GLY A 420 5.36 11.88 -7.86
N VAL A 421 5.22 10.77 -8.58
CA VAL A 421 5.79 10.59 -9.93
C VAL A 421 5.14 11.53 -10.96
N ARG A 422 3.82 11.74 -10.91
CA ARG A 422 3.15 12.69 -11.82
C ARG A 422 3.60 14.13 -11.59
N ASN A 423 3.85 14.52 -10.34
CA ASN A 423 4.33 15.86 -10.03
C ASN A 423 5.79 16.04 -10.50
N TYR A 424 6.66 15.05 -10.27
CA TYR A 424 8.04 15.07 -10.75
C TYR A 424 8.14 15.10 -12.29
N LEU A 425 7.23 14.40 -12.98
CA LEU A 425 7.23 14.33 -14.44
C LEU A 425 6.46 15.47 -15.11
N ALA A 426 5.44 16.06 -14.49
CA ALA A 426 4.66 17.17 -15.07
C ALA A 426 5.51 18.44 -15.30
N ASP A 427 6.53 18.66 -14.47
CA ASP A 427 7.48 19.77 -14.66
C ASP A 427 8.42 19.57 -15.87
N ARG A 428 8.49 18.35 -16.43
CA ARG A 428 9.25 18.05 -17.64
C ARG A 428 8.26 17.79 -18.77
N ARG A 429 8.22 18.66 -19.79
CA ARG A 429 7.50 18.37 -21.06
C ARG A 429 8.12 17.13 -21.70
N LEU A 430 7.60 15.96 -21.38
CA LEU A 430 8.13 14.68 -21.84
C LEU A 430 7.17 14.07 -22.85
N ASN A 431 7.70 13.79 -24.04
CA ASN A 431 7.01 12.99 -25.03
C ASN A 431 7.18 11.51 -24.64
N ASP A 432 6.08 10.78 -24.65
CA ASP A 432 6.08 9.33 -24.59
C ASP A 432 6.44 8.84 -26.00
N GLU A 433 7.66 8.36 -26.19
CA GLU A 433 8.06 7.78 -27.47
C GLU A 433 7.33 6.45 -27.65
N SER A 434 6.66 6.28 -28.79
CA SER A 434 6.02 5.01 -29.14
C SER A 434 7.07 3.89 -29.11
N PRO A 435 6.73 2.72 -28.54
CA PRO A 435 7.67 1.61 -28.48
C PRO A 435 7.96 1.11 -29.90
N ALA A 436 9.21 0.68 -30.16
CA ALA A 436 9.58 0.18 -31.49
C ALA A 436 8.81 -1.08 -31.87
N ILE A 437 8.52 -1.95 -30.88
CA ILE A 437 7.74 -3.18 -31.03
C ILE A 437 6.35 -2.97 -30.41
N SER A 438 5.30 -3.12 -31.23
CA SER A 438 3.92 -2.99 -30.76
C SER A 438 3.48 -4.19 -29.91
N LEU A 439 2.32 -4.08 -29.23
CA LEU A 439 1.78 -5.17 -28.43
C LEU A 439 1.44 -6.40 -29.30
N GLU A 440 0.87 -6.14 -30.49
CA GLU A 440 0.48 -7.17 -31.46
C GLU A 440 1.68 -7.83 -32.14
N GLU A 441 2.76 -7.06 -32.39
CA GLU A 441 4.01 -7.56 -32.96
C GLU A 441 4.78 -8.42 -31.95
N TRP A 442 4.84 -7.96 -30.69
CA TRP A 442 5.56 -8.65 -29.63
C TRP A 442 4.95 -10.01 -29.26
N MET A 443 3.63 -10.06 -29.08
CA MET A 443 2.89 -11.30 -28.82
C MET A 443 1.74 -11.45 -29.81
N PRO A 444 1.97 -12.08 -30.98
CA PRO A 444 0.92 -12.38 -31.95
C PRO A 444 -0.17 -13.29 -31.35
N ASP A 445 -1.37 -13.29 -31.92
CA ASP A 445 -2.50 -14.10 -31.45
C ASP A 445 -2.19 -15.61 -31.38
N SER A 446 -1.32 -16.09 -32.27
CA SER A 446 -0.81 -17.47 -32.31
C SER A 446 0.06 -17.86 -31.12
N VAL A 447 0.52 -16.90 -30.32
CA VAL A 447 1.29 -17.13 -29.10
C VAL A 447 0.46 -16.71 -27.89
N ARG A 448 -0.29 -15.60 -28.01
CA ARG A 448 -1.04 -14.99 -26.91
C ARG A 448 -1.99 -15.96 -26.21
N HIS A 449 -2.62 -16.88 -26.96
CA HIS A 449 -3.51 -17.88 -26.36
C HIS A 449 -2.82 -18.83 -25.38
N LYS A 450 -1.50 -19.02 -25.46
CA LYS A 450 -0.72 -19.80 -24.49
C LYS A 450 -0.61 -19.10 -23.13
N PHE A 451 -0.74 -17.79 -23.09
CA PHE A 451 -0.59 -16.95 -21.91
C PHE A 451 -1.89 -16.27 -21.46
N ALA A 452 -3.00 -16.49 -22.18
CA ALA A 452 -4.27 -15.82 -21.94
C ALA A 452 -4.93 -16.17 -20.59
N ASP A 453 -4.37 -17.11 -19.84
CA ASP A 453 -4.92 -17.61 -18.58
C ASP A 453 -4.05 -17.28 -17.36
N GLU A 454 -3.32 -16.15 -17.38
CA GLU A 454 -2.55 -15.62 -16.22
C GLU A 454 -3.40 -15.56 -14.93
N VAL A 455 -4.72 -15.44 -15.06
CA VAL A 455 -5.66 -15.50 -13.94
C VAL A 455 -5.52 -16.81 -13.14
N ASN A 456 -5.10 -17.89 -13.79
CA ASN A 456 -4.92 -19.25 -13.25
C ASN A 456 -3.46 -19.60 -12.91
N ASP A 457 -2.49 -18.71 -13.16
CA ASP A 457 -1.07 -18.89 -12.78
C ASP A 457 -0.81 -18.77 -11.26
N VAL A 458 -1.85 -18.93 -10.45
CA VAL A 458 -1.81 -18.91 -8.99
C VAL A 458 -2.58 -20.08 -8.43
N HIS A 459 -2.27 -20.45 -7.18
CA HIS A 459 -3.01 -21.49 -6.49
C HIS A 459 -4.52 -21.20 -6.48
N PRO A 460 -5.42 -22.20 -6.64
CA PRO A 460 -6.87 -21.99 -6.75
C PRO A 460 -7.50 -21.15 -5.63
N LYS A 461 -6.94 -21.23 -4.42
CA LYS A 461 -7.37 -20.40 -3.26
C LYS A 461 -7.17 -18.88 -3.46
N ALA A 462 -6.23 -18.47 -4.32
CA ALA A 462 -5.97 -17.08 -4.66
C ALA A 462 -6.73 -16.61 -5.92
N ARG A 463 -7.54 -17.49 -6.53
CA ARG A 463 -8.37 -17.17 -7.70
C ARG A 463 -9.66 -16.47 -7.27
N THR A 464 -9.51 -15.24 -6.77
CA THR A 464 -10.61 -14.43 -6.21
C THR A 464 -11.46 -13.77 -7.30
N THR A 465 -12.68 -13.33 -6.94
CA THR A 465 -13.55 -12.60 -7.88
C THR A 465 -12.90 -11.30 -8.35
N ARG A 466 -12.12 -10.64 -7.47
CA ARG A 466 -11.33 -9.46 -7.85
C ARG A 466 -10.28 -9.80 -8.90
N ARG A 467 -9.51 -10.87 -8.73
CA ARG A 467 -8.48 -11.30 -9.68
C ARG A 467 -9.10 -11.53 -11.06
N ILE A 468 -10.16 -12.32 -11.14
CA ILE A 468 -10.89 -12.60 -12.40
C ILE A 468 -11.35 -11.30 -13.07
N ARG A 469 -11.95 -10.37 -12.30
CA ARG A 469 -12.43 -9.09 -12.81
C ARG A 469 -11.30 -8.19 -13.33
N GLU A 470 -10.14 -8.17 -12.67
CA GLU A 470 -9.00 -7.36 -13.09
C GLU A 470 -8.31 -7.94 -14.34
N PHE A 471 -8.14 -9.26 -14.40
CA PHE A 471 -7.57 -9.93 -15.57
C PHE A 471 -8.49 -9.88 -16.80
N ALA A 472 -9.82 -9.86 -16.61
CA ALA A 472 -10.77 -9.62 -17.70
C ALA A 472 -10.60 -8.26 -18.40
N LYS A 473 -9.89 -7.31 -17.77
CA LYS A 473 -9.55 -6.00 -18.32
C LYS A 473 -8.07 -5.85 -18.69
N ALA A 474 -7.27 -6.91 -18.53
CA ALA A 474 -5.82 -6.85 -18.72
C ALA A 474 -5.44 -6.38 -20.12
N ASP A 475 -6.08 -6.95 -21.15
CA ASP A 475 -5.82 -6.59 -22.56
C ASP A 475 -6.19 -5.13 -22.87
N GLU A 476 -7.33 -4.66 -22.34
CA GLU A 476 -7.78 -3.28 -22.51
C GLU A 476 -6.77 -2.30 -21.86
N LEU A 477 -6.23 -2.66 -20.70
CA LEU A 477 -5.23 -1.87 -20.00
C LEU A 477 -3.88 -1.91 -20.71
N ALA A 478 -3.42 -3.10 -21.15
CA ALA A 478 -2.16 -3.27 -21.86
C ALA A 478 -2.10 -2.43 -23.14
N LYS A 479 -3.21 -2.32 -23.88
CA LYS A 479 -3.32 -1.46 -25.08
C LYS A 479 -3.16 0.03 -24.79
N LYS A 480 -3.41 0.48 -23.56
CA LYS A 480 -3.25 1.88 -23.12
C LYS A 480 -1.87 2.14 -22.52
N GLU A 481 -1.05 1.10 -22.32
CA GLU A 481 0.26 1.20 -21.70
C GLU A 481 1.38 1.25 -22.76
N THR A 482 2.20 2.30 -22.70
CA THR A 482 3.44 2.39 -23.46
C THR A 482 4.57 1.71 -22.68
N ARG A 483 5.06 0.58 -23.19
CA ARG A 483 6.15 -0.20 -22.60
C ARG A 483 7.11 -0.68 -23.67
N LYS A 484 8.39 -0.74 -23.30
CA LYS A 484 9.42 -1.39 -24.11
C LYS A 484 9.24 -2.90 -24.02
N ARG A 485 9.43 -3.58 -25.15
CA ARG A 485 9.16 -5.01 -25.29
C ARG A 485 10.21 -5.64 -26.18
N PHE A 486 10.59 -6.87 -25.90
CA PHE A 486 11.50 -7.62 -26.75
C PHE A 486 11.34 -9.12 -26.57
N VAL A 487 11.89 -9.92 -27.49
CA VAL A 487 11.67 -11.38 -27.54
C VAL A 487 13.00 -12.09 -27.72
N VAL A 488 13.26 -13.09 -26.87
CA VAL A 488 14.48 -13.90 -26.96
C VAL A 488 14.17 -15.39 -26.85
N ASN A 489 14.82 -16.18 -27.69
CA ASN A 489 15.03 -17.59 -27.46
C ASN A 489 16.11 -17.78 -26.39
N TYR A 490 15.97 -18.79 -25.55
CA TYR A 490 16.99 -19.18 -24.58
C TYR A 490 17.45 -20.61 -24.79
N ALA A 491 18.74 -20.85 -24.61
CA ALA A 491 19.34 -22.18 -24.55
C ALA A 491 20.07 -22.33 -23.22
N VAL A 492 19.75 -23.41 -22.50
CA VAL A 492 20.33 -23.70 -21.18
C VAL A 492 21.36 -24.82 -21.32
N TYR A 493 22.53 -24.61 -20.73
CA TYR A 493 23.63 -25.56 -20.66
C TYR A 493 24.05 -25.79 -19.21
N ASP A 494 24.63 -26.96 -18.93
CA ASP A 494 25.24 -27.29 -17.64
C ASP A 494 24.33 -27.00 -16.44
N ASN A 495 23.07 -27.44 -16.52
CA ASN A 495 22.04 -27.23 -15.49
C ASN A 495 21.83 -25.75 -15.11
N GLY A 496 21.90 -24.84 -16.08
CA GLY A 496 21.72 -23.41 -15.86
C GLY A 496 23.00 -22.67 -15.50
N ASN A 497 24.16 -23.33 -15.49
CA ASN A 497 25.44 -22.64 -15.30
C ASN A 497 25.81 -21.75 -16.50
N LYS A 498 25.28 -22.06 -17.68
CA LYS A 498 25.43 -21.23 -18.86
C LYS A 498 24.12 -21.10 -19.61
N VAL A 499 23.72 -19.87 -19.90
CA VAL A 499 22.50 -19.55 -20.65
C VAL A 499 22.88 -18.69 -21.84
N ILE A 500 22.35 -19.01 -23.02
CA ILE A 500 22.52 -18.19 -24.21
C ILE A 500 21.15 -17.63 -24.59
N LEU A 501 21.06 -16.30 -24.69
CA LEU A 501 19.87 -15.60 -25.15
C LEU A 501 20.10 -15.11 -26.58
N ARG A 502 19.15 -15.35 -27.49
CA ARG A 502 19.21 -14.94 -28.89
C ARG A 502 17.87 -14.42 -29.35
N GLY A 503 17.80 -13.27 -29.99
CA GLY A 503 16.53 -12.76 -30.50
C GLY A 503 16.63 -11.33 -30.96
N VAL A 504 15.62 -10.54 -30.62
CA VAL A 504 15.50 -9.15 -31.00
C VAL A 504 15.28 -8.33 -29.74
N ASP A 505 16.00 -7.21 -29.58
CA ASP A 505 15.90 -6.29 -28.45
C ASP A 505 14.72 -5.32 -28.59
N GLU A 506 14.58 -4.37 -27.65
CA GLU A 506 13.46 -3.43 -27.68
C GLU A 506 13.48 -2.39 -28.81
N ASN A 507 14.56 -2.33 -29.60
CA ASN A 507 14.77 -1.38 -30.70
C ASN A 507 14.76 -2.07 -32.07
N ARG A 508 14.40 -3.36 -32.12
CA ARG A 508 14.49 -4.24 -33.30
C ARG A 508 15.90 -4.63 -33.71
N ASP A 509 16.88 -4.48 -32.82
CA ASP A 509 18.24 -4.92 -33.08
C ASP A 509 18.39 -6.41 -32.73
N SER A 510 19.13 -7.16 -33.55
CA SER A 510 19.41 -8.56 -33.22
C SER A 510 20.32 -8.64 -32.00
N LEU A 511 19.92 -9.46 -31.03
CA LEU A 511 20.56 -9.58 -29.72
C LEU A 511 21.11 -11.00 -29.54
N TYR A 512 22.35 -11.10 -29.10
CA TYR A 512 22.98 -12.35 -28.66
C TYR A 512 23.74 -12.12 -27.37
N VAL A 513 23.40 -12.85 -26.31
CA VAL A 513 23.99 -12.68 -24.98
C VAL A 513 24.36 -14.04 -24.41
N VAL A 514 25.59 -14.18 -23.92
CA VAL A 514 26.03 -15.35 -23.15
C VAL A 514 26.10 -14.96 -21.69
N LEU A 515 25.41 -15.74 -20.88
CA LEU A 515 25.23 -15.57 -19.44
C LEU A 515 25.89 -16.74 -18.73
N ASP A 516 26.98 -16.48 -18.00
CA ASP A 516 27.64 -17.48 -17.17
C ASP A 516 27.27 -17.26 -15.71
N ARG A 517 26.76 -18.30 -15.05
CA ARG A 517 26.23 -18.23 -13.70
C ARG A 517 27.32 -17.86 -12.71
N VAL A 518 26.98 -16.98 -11.78
CA VAL A 518 27.85 -16.55 -10.70
C VAL A 518 27.19 -16.88 -9.38
N VAL A 519 27.97 -17.49 -8.49
CA VAL A 519 27.56 -17.68 -7.10
C VAL A 519 28.11 -16.51 -6.29
N LYS A 520 27.22 -15.60 -5.87
CA LYS A 520 27.57 -14.51 -4.95
C LYS A 520 27.30 -14.93 -3.50
N ASP A 521 28.31 -14.81 -2.66
CA ASP A 521 28.25 -15.12 -1.23
C ASP A 521 27.66 -13.93 -0.46
N TYR A 522 26.34 -13.74 -0.61
CA TYR A 522 25.62 -12.74 0.17
C TYR A 522 25.60 -13.12 1.65
N LYS A 523 26.13 -12.22 2.49
CA LYS A 523 26.11 -12.40 3.95
C LYS A 523 24.72 -12.23 4.58
N LEU A 524 23.78 -11.68 3.82
CA LEU A 524 22.37 -11.64 4.19
C LEU A 524 21.74 -13.00 3.90
N ALA A 525 21.40 -13.73 4.95
CA ALA A 525 20.61 -14.95 4.83
C ALA A 525 19.12 -14.60 4.70
N PRO A 526 18.38 -15.20 3.75
CA PRO A 526 16.94 -15.00 3.67
C PRO A 526 16.24 -15.53 4.92
N GLY A 527 15.21 -14.82 5.37
CA GLY A 527 14.39 -15.25 6.50
C GLY A 527 13.56 -16.50 6.18
N LYS A 528 13.04 -17.17 7.23
CA LYS A 528 12.12 -18.33 7.07
C LYS A 528 10.73 -17.93 6.56
N LEU A 529 10.38 -16.65 6.65
CA LEU A 529 9.12 -16.09 6.17
C LEU A 529 9.34 -15.51 4.78
N VAL A 530 8.97 -16.27 3.75
CA VAL A 530 9.08 -15.88 2.34
C VAL A 530 7.68 -15.82 1.74
N ALA A 531 7.38 -14.70 1.08
CA ALA A 531 6.12 -14.54 0.36
C ALA A 531 6.18 -15.26 -1.00
N GLY A 532 5.03 -15.76 -1.42
CA GLY A 532 4.87 -16.49 -2.67
C GLY A 532 5.24 -17.97 -2.56
N GLN A 533 4.87 -18.70 -3.60
CA GLN A 533 5.23 -20.09 -3.83
C GLN A 533 5.67 -20.18 -5.28
N TYR A 534 6.95 -20.49 -5.48
CA TYR A 534 7.59 -20.48 -6.79
C TYR A 534 8.28 -21.82 -7.10
N ASP A 535 8.01 -22.85 -6.31
CA ASP A 535 8.57 -24.18 -6.50
C ASP A 535 7.80 -24.98 -7.54
#